data_AF-A0A7N0UIG2-F1
#
_entry.id   AF-A0A7N0UIG2-F1
#
_cell.length_a   1.000
_cell.length_b   1.000
_cell.length_c   1.000
_cell.angle_alpha   90.00
_cell.angle_beta   90.00
_cell.angle_gamma   90.00
#
_symmetry.space_group_name_H-M   'P 1'
#
loop_
_entity.id
_entity.type
_entity.pdbx_description
1 polymer ?
#
loop_
_entity_poly.entity_id
_entity_poly.type
_entity_poly.pdbx_seq_one_letter_code
_entity_poly.pdbx_strand_id
1 'polypeptide(L)'
;MARNLLGFLVLILTVSAIGDAATVRPISDAHRSAALEVFDPVGGSYASLEEIYEALKTLKTLKVGKRPDIREGTCKTVKETLASSSSTAKDLHDALRVNGLLKCEANSDVFEAIKSRLVAEVKKASSLLDFHYSIGSLVLVKAQASDVEVALEDADGIFHSIKVLSQSDGRWRYSSNNPESSTYAAGLAFETLAGVVSIASSEIDQSLISKLKNDILKLFDSIEKYDDGSFYFDEKSVGSAAYQGPLSTTSSVIRGLTAFSTVVSGGLNLPNNKIQGLARYLLGIGVPGDAKDFFNQIDSLASLENNRDSVPLILSLPSGVLSLTAKDKLKVEVSTVLGSPAPPLTVKIVKGYSSSSKDASVIENQDLTFDPESGFHILDSLPKSVDVGSYVFVFEISLEEQAQTIYATGGRTKVQLYFTGAINVDGAEIATLDNDLGDVGARHTLNLAEESGVSLSANHLQKLRLSFQLTTPLGNAFLPHQAFLILRHETKVEHIYVVNSSGKRFEILLVSIFALF
;
A
#
# COMPACT_ATOMS: atom_id res chain seq x y z
N MET A 1 -1.49 8.01 62.65
CA MET A 1 -0.54 8.45 61.60
C MET A 1 -0.26 7.24 60.73
N ALA A 2 -1.10 6.97 59.73
CA ALA A 2 -0.96 7.47 58.35
C ALA A 2 0.38 7.07 57.70
N ARG A 3 0.36 6.05 56.82
CA ARG A 3 0.66 6.19 55.38
C ARG A 3 0.74 4.84 54.66
N ASN A 4 -0.22 4.66 53.77
CA ASN A 4 -0.06 4.24 52.38
C ASN A 4 0.67 2.92 52.08
N LEU A 5 -0.13 1.85 51.95
CA LEU A 5 0.11 0.77 51.00
C LEU A 5 -1.00 0.84 49.94
N LEU A 6 -0.87 1.78 49.02
CA LEU A 6 -1.68 1.82 47.80
C LEU A 6 -1.03 0.83 46.84
N GLY A 7 -1.55 -0.40 46.80
CA GLY A 7 -1.18 -1.39 45.81
C GLY A 7 -1.63 -0.89 44.43
N PHE A 8 -0.66 -0.45 43.63
CA PHE A 8 -0.86 -0.12 42.22
C PHE A 8 -1.23 -1.40 41.45
N LEU A 9 -2.52 -1.59 41.21
CA LEU A 9 -3.01 -2.53 40.20
C LEU A 9 -2.94 -1.79 38.86
N VAL A 10 -1.81 -1.97 38.15
CA VAL A 10 -1.66 -1.50 36.78
C VAL A 10 -2.52 -2.40 35.90
N LEU A 11 -3.74 -1.95 35.59
CA LEU A 11 -4.58 -2.54 34.56
C LEU A 11 -3.94 -2.20 33.20
N ILE A 12 -3.06 -3.07 32.70
CA ILE A 12 -2.59 -2.99 31.32
C ILE A 12 -3.77 -3.41 30.44
N LEU A 13 -4.63 -2.45 30.10
CA LEU A 13 -5.49 -2.54 28.93
C LEU A 13 -4.56 -2.50 27.71
N THR A 14 -4.01 -3.67 27.33
CA THR A 14 -3.61 -3.87 25.94
C THR A 14 -4.91 -3.83 25.15
N VAL A 15 -5.32 -2.63 24.73
CA VAL A 15 -6.14 -2.51 23.54
C VAL A 15 -5.26 -3.09 22.46
N SER A 16 -5.45 -4.38 22.16
CA SER A 16 -5.09 -4.90 20.85
C SER A 16 -5.94 -4.05 19.93
N ALA A 17 -5.38 -2.91 19.48
CA ALA A 17 -5.88 -2.28 18.29
C ALA A 17 -5.97 -3.46 17.33
N ILE A 18 -7.19 -3.78 16.89
CA ILE A 18 -7.38 -4.61 15.72
C ILE A 18 -6.73 -3.75 14.64
N GLY A 19 -5.41 -3.87 14.52
CA GLY A 19 -4.66 -3.24 13.47
C GLY A 19 -5.35 -3.80 12.25
N ASP A 20 -6.01 -2.93 11.51
CA ASP A 20 -6.36 -3.22 10.14
C ASP A 20 -5.10 -3.85 9.57
N ALA A 21 -5.14 -5.15 9.31
CA ALA A 21 -4.14 -5.76 8.47
C ALA A 21 -4.37 -5.03 7.16
N ALA A 22 -3.60 -3.97 6.93
CA ALA A 22 -3.87 -2.96 5.93
C ALA A 22 -4.01 -3.71 4.62
N THR A 23 -5.26 -3.94 4.21
CA THR A 23 -5.52 -4.56 2.93
C THR A 23 -5.09 -3.50 1.96
N VAL A 24 -4.00 -3.75 1.24
CA VAL A 24 -3.45 -2.82 0.28
C VAL A 24 -4.58 -2.47 -0.69
N ARG A 25 -5.02 -1.21 -0.66
CA ARG A 25 -6.11 -0.72 -1.52
C ARG A 25 -5.51 0.02 -2.71
N PRO A 26 -6.16 -0.02 -3.87
CA PRO A 26 -5.88 0.89 -4.96
C PRO A 26 -6.00 2.36 -4.54
N ILE A 27 -5.51 3.26 -5.39
CA ILE A 27 -5.66 4.71 -5.20
C ILE A 27 -7.14 5.08 -5.04
N SER A 28 -7.41 5.88 -4.01
CA SER A 28 -8.76 6.16 -3.51
C SER A 28 -9.07 7.67 -3.48
N ASP A 29 -10.30 8.03 -3.12
CA ASP A 29 -10.71 9.43 -2.94
C ASP A 29 -9.93 10.16 -1.84
N ALA A 30 -9.37 9.43 -0.86
CA ALA A 30 -8.48 10.00 0.14
C ALA A 30 -7.21 10.57 -0.51
N HIS A 31 -6.64 9.87 -1.50
CA HIS A 31 -5.49 10.36 -2.26
C HIS A 31 -5.87 11.57 -3.11
N ARG A 32 -7.04 11.54 -3.77
CA ARG A 32 -7.52 12.68 -4.57
C ARG A 32 -7.73 13.92 -3.72
N SER A 33 -8.25 13.75 -2.51
CA SER A 33 -8.47 14.84 -1.54
C SER A 33 -7.16 15.39 -1.01
N ALA A 34 -6.24 14.52 -0.58
CA ALA A 34 -4.93 14.92 -0.08
C ALA A 34 -4.07 15.61 -1.14
N ALA A 35 -4.15 15.16 -2.41
CA ALA A 35 -3.42 15.79 -3.51
C ALA A 35 -3.82 17.27 -3.70
N LEU A 36 -5.08 17.64 -3.42
CA LEU A 36 -5.51 19.05 -3.49
C LEU A 36 -4.90 19.92 -2.40
N GLU A 37 -4.61 19.34 -1.24
CA GLU A 37 -4.00 20.04 -0.11
C GLU A 37 -2.49 20.12 -0.26
N VAL A 38 -1.85 18.98 -0.54
CA VAL A 38 -0.39 18.85 -0.66
C VAL A 38 0.17 19.66 -1.81
N PHE A 39 -0.55 19.76 -2.94
CA PHE A 39 -0.12 20.52 -4.10
C PHE A 39 -0.77 21.91 -4.19
N ASP A 40 -1.38 22.43 -3.12
CA ASP A 40 -1.84 23.82 -3.09
C ASP A 40 -0.62 24.76 -3.07
N PRO A 41 -0.50 25.72 -4.01
CA PRO A 41 0.68 26.57 -4.09
C PRO A 41 0.76 27.55 -2.91
N VAL A 42 1.88 27.51 -2.18
CA VAL A 42 2.13 28.42 -1.05
C VAL A 42 2.25 29.86 -1.56
N GLY A 43 1.38 30.75 -1.07
CA GLY A 43 1.38 32.15 -1.49
C GLY A 43 0.94 32.37 -2.95
N GLY A 44 0.30 31.39 -3.58
CA GLY A 44 -0.24 31.49 -4.94
C GLY A 44 0.74 31.13 -6.06
N SER A 45 1.96 30.69 -5.75
CA SER A 45 2.94 30.22 -6.74
C SER A 45 3.79 29.06 -6.22
N TYR A 46 4.24 28.19 -7.12
CA TYR A 46 5.24 27.14 -6.82
C TYR A 46 6.66 27.70 -6.88
N ALA A 47 7.62 27.03 -6.24
CA ALA A 47 9.00 27.51 -6.18
C ALA A 47 9.80 27.23 -7.46
N SER A 48 9.40 26.23 -8.26
CA SER A 48 10.14 25.83 -9.47
C SER A 48 9.25 25.19 -10.54
N LEU A 49 9.76 25.10 -11.77
CA LEU A 49 9.11 24.36 -12.87
C LEU A 49 9.02 22.85 -12.57
N GLU A 50 9.96 22.31 -11.78
CA GLU A 50 9.94 20.93 -11.31
C GLU A 50 8.70 20.67 -10.43
N GLU A 51 8.49 21.49 -9.38
CA GLU A 51 7.29 21.39 -8.52
C GLU A 51 5.98 21.59 -9.30
N ILE A 52 5.96 22.53 -10.24
CA ILE A 52 4.80 22.77 -11.10
C ILE A 52 4.48 21.50 -11.91
N TYR A 53 5.49 20.88 -12.51
CA TYR A 53 5.29 19.65 -13.25
C TYR A 53 4.74 18.54 -12.36
N GLU A 54 5.33 18.35 -11.18
CA GLU A 54 4.94 17.30 -10.22
C GLU A 54 3.48 17.45 -9.80
N ALA A 55 3.07 18.67 -9.45
CA ALA A 55 1.69 19.00 -9.12
C ALA A 55 0.74 18.72 -10.29
N LEU A 56 1.03 19.27 -11.47
CA LEU A 56 0.17 19.13 -12.65
C LEU A 56 0.05 17.69 -13.11
N LYS A 57 1.16 16.94 -13.11
CA LYS A 57 1.21 15.54 -13.50
C LYS A 57 0.39 14.69 -12.53
N THR A 58 0.57 14.88 -11.22
CA THR A 58 -0.15 14.15 -10.17
C THR A 58 -1.65 14.40 -10.25
N LEU A 59 -2.08 15.67 -10.26
CA LEU A 59 -3.49 16.04 -10.34
C LEU A 59 -4.15 15.54 -11.63
N LYS A 60 -3.41 15.53 -12.75
CA LYS A 60 -3.89 14.96 -14.02
C LYS A 60 -4.06 13.44 -13.94
N THR A 61 -3.07 12.73 -13.39
CA THR A 61 -3.12 11.26 -13.22
C THR A 61 -4.29 10.84 -12.34
N LEU A 62 -4.52 11.55 -11.24
CA LEU A 62 -5.62 11.30 -10.31
C LEU A 62 -7.00 11.72 -10.81
N LYS A 63 -7.05 12.38 -11.99
CA LYS A 63 -8.28 12.95 -12.60
C LYS A 63 -8.99 13.93 -11.66
N VAL A 64 -8.23 14.71 -10.90
CA VAL A 64 -8.76 15.74 -10.01
C VAL A 64 -9.29 16.92 -10.85
N GLY A 65 -10.58 17.24 -10.68
CA GLY A 65 -11.29 18.23 -11.49
C GLY A 65 -10.96 19.69 -11.17
N LYS A 66 -10.69 20.00 -9.89
CA LYS A 66 -10.28 21.35 -9.46
C LYS A 66 -8.77 21.48 -9.59
N ARG A 67 -8.30 22.39 -10.44
CA ARG A 67 -6.86 22.67 -10.61
C ARG A 67 -6.59 24.13 -10.26
N PRO A 68 -5.42 24.44 -9.67
CA PRO A 68 -5.05 25.82 -9.41
C PRO A 68 -4.88 26.56 -10.75
N ASP A 69 -5.38 27.80 -10.82
CA ASP A 69 -5.29 28.63 -12.02
C ASP A 69 -3.90 29.27 -12.13
N ILE A 70 -2.93 28.47 -12.54
CA ILE A 70 -1.51 28.85 -12.65
C ILE A 70 -1.06 29.00 -14.10
N ARG A 71 -1.96 28.78 -15.07
CA ARG A 71 -1.59 28.57 -16.47
C ARG A 71 -0.88 29.77 -17.06
N GLU A 72 -1.42 30.98 -16.90
CA GLU A 72 -0.89 32.19 -17.53
C GLU A 72 0.53 32.50 -17.05
N GLY A 73 0.72 32.61 -15.74
CA GLY A 73 2.04 32.87 -15.14
C GLY A 73 3.05 31.77 -15.45
N THR A 74 2.64 30.51 -15.36
CA THR A 74 3.50 29.36 -15.67
C THR A 74 3.93 29.36 -17.13
N CYS A 75 2.98 29.59 -18.05
CA CYS A 75 3.29 29.58 -19.48
C CYS A 75 4.20 30.74 -19.89
N LYS A 76 4.14 31.87 -19.21
CA LYS A 76 5.12 32.95 -19.38
C LYS A 76 6.53 32.46 -19.00
N THR A 77 6.70 31.90 -17.80
CA THR A 77 7.99 31.36 -17.35
C THR A 77 8.52 30.27 -18.28
N VAL A 78 7.67 29.34 -18.73
CA VAL A 78 8.04 28.31 -19.69
C VAL A 78 8.58 28.93 -20.99
N LYS A 79 7.88 29.92 -21.56
CA LYS A 79 8.34 30.59 -22.79
C LYS A 79 9.69 31.29 -22.59
N GLU A 80 9.85 31.98 -21.47
CA GLU A 80 11.11 32.66 -21.12
C GLU A 80 12.27 31.67 -20.99
N THR A 81 12.06 30.54 -20.30
CA THR A 81 13.07 29.49 -20.14
C THR A 81 13.42 28.81 -21.47
N LEU A 82 12.42 28.50 -22.31
CA LEU A 82 12.65 27.86 -23.62
C LEU A 82 13.36 28.79 -24.61
N ALA A 83 13.06 30.09 -24.57
CA ALA A 83 13.69 31.09 -25.44
C ALA A 83 15.10 31.51 -24.98
N SER A 84 15.43 31.34 -23.70
CA SER A 84 16.72 31.76 -23.16
C SER A 84 17.87 30.86 -23.60
N SER A 85 18.94 31.48 -24.10
CA SER A 85 20.20 30.80 -24.43
C SER A 85 21.02 30.42 -23.20
N SER A 86 20.71 30.96 -22.02
CA SER A 86 21.40 30.65 -20.77
C SER A 86 20.79 29.48 -19.99
N SER A 87 19.62 28.99 -20.39
CA SER A 87 18.94 27.87 -19.73
C SER A 87 19.80 26.61 -19.79
N THR A 88 19.96 25.94 -18.65
CA THR A 88 20.67 24.66 -18.58
C THR A 88 19.84 23.53 -19.18
N ALA A 89 20.45 22.36 -19.39
CA ALA A 89 19.71 21.18 -19.84
C ALA A 89 18.58 20.80 -18.84
N LYS A 90 18.81 20.98 -17.53
CA LYS A 90 17.79 20.76 -16.49
C LYS A 90 16.63 21.75 -16.64
N ASP A 91 16.93 23.05 -16.76
CA ASP A 91 15.89 24.08 -16.89
C ASP A 91 15.01 23.84 -18.12
N LEU A 92 15.64 23.48 -19.24
CA LEU A 92 14.95 23.12 -20.48
C LEU A 92 14.09 21.86 -20.29
N HIS A 93 14.61 20.84 -19.60
CA HIS A 93 13.89 19.62 -19.32
C HIS A 93 12.61 19.88 -18.52
N ASP A 94 12.71 20.62 -17.42
CA ASP A 94 11.57 20.95 -16.57
C ASP A 94 10.55 21.83 -17.33
N ALA A 95 11.02 22.83 -18.09
CA ALA A 95 10.15 23.67 -18.92
C ALA A 95 9.40 22.86 -19.99
N LEU A 96 10.08 21.94 -20.67
CA LEU A 96 9.47 21.07 -21.69
C LEU A 96 8.45 20.11 -21.07
N ARG A 97 8.71 19.57 -19.88
CA ARG A 97 7.77 18.70 -19.16
C ARG A 97 6.48 19.45 -18.80
N VAL A 98 6.60 20.67 -18.27
CA VAL A 98 5.45 21.55 -17.99
C VAL A 98 4.72 21.92 -19.29
N ASN A 99 5.45 22.27 -20.34
CA ASN A 99 4.86 22.61 -21.64
C ASN A 99 4.06 21.43 -22.23
N GLY A 100 4.52 20.19 -22.08
CA GLY A 100 3.78 19.01 -22.52
C GLY A 100 2.42 18.81 -21.83
N LEU A 101 2.25 19.37 -20.63
CA LEU A 101 0.99 19.31 -19.88
C LEU A 101 0.09 20.52 -20.15
N LEU A 102 0.65 21.74 -20.14
CA LEU A 102 -0.11 22.98 -20.28
C LEU A 102 -0.30 23.41 -21.74
N LYS A 103 0.54 22.94 -22.66
CA LYS A 103 0.56 23.36 -24.07
C LYS A 103 0.66 24.89 -24.16
N CYS A 104 1.78 25.44 -23.71
CA CYS A 104 1.96 26.89 -23.58
C CYS A 104 2.18 27.63 -24.90
N GLU A 105 2.05 26.98 -26.06
CA GLU A 105 2.30 27.55 -27.39
C GLU A 105 3.74 28.08 -27.56
N ALA A 106 4.62 27.22 -28.07
CA ALA A 106 5.98 27.59 -28.46
C ALA A 106 6.13 27.42 -29.99
N ASN A 107 6.86 28.33 -30.63
CA ASN A 107 7.10 28.29 -32.07
C ASN A 107 8.10 27.15 -32.42
N SER A 108 7.98 26.57 -33.62
CA SER A 108 8.86 25.50 -34.10
C SER A 108 10.33 25.93 -34.17
N ASP A 109 10.59 27.20 -34.51
CA ASP A 109 11.95 27.76 -34.49
C ASP A 109 12.63 27.64 -33.11
N VAL A 110 11.86 27.77 -32.02
CA VAL A 110 12.37 27.61 -30.66
C VAL A 110 12.75 26.16 -30.40
N PHE A 111 11.92 25.22 -30.85
CA PHE A 111 12.19 23.79 -30.71
C PHE A 111 13.41 23.34 -31.54
N GLU A 112 13.61 23.85 -32.75
CA GLU A 112 14.82 23.58 -33.56
C GLU A 112 16.10 24.14 -32.91
N ALA A 113 16.02 25.36 -32.34
CA ALA A 113 17.14 25.95 -31.61
C ALA A 113 17.49 25.12 -30.36
N ILE A 114 16.47 24.67 -29.61
CA ILE A 114 16.64 23.81 -28.44
C ILE A 114 17.24 22.45 -28.84
N LYS A 115 16.69 21.79 -29.87
CA LYS A 115 17.22 20.53 -30.41
C LYS A 115 18.71 20.65 -30.72
N SER A 116 19.11 21.69 -31.47
CA SER A 116 20.50 21.92 -31.85
C SER A 116 21.43 22.05 -30.64
N ARG A 117 20.99 22.77 -29.60
CA ARG A 117 21.73 22.91 -28.34
C ARG A 117 21.84 21.57 -27.61
N LEU A 118 20.73 20.87 -27.43
CA LEU A 118 20.69 19.60 -26.69
C LEU A 118 21.52 18.51 -27.38
N VAL A 119 21.50 18.43 -28.72
CA VAL A 119 22.37 17.51 -29.46
C VAL A 119 23.86 17.82 -29.21
N ALA A 120 24.22 19.11 -29.13
CA ALA A 120 25.59 19.51 -28.79
C ALA A 120 25.95 19.18 -27.33
N GLU A 121 25.00 19.30 -26.39
CA GLU A 121 25.19 18.91 -24.98
C GLU A 121 25.36 17.39 -24.84
N VAL A 122 24.55 16.56 -25.52
CA VAL A 122 24.71 15.09 -25.51
C VAL A 122 26.11 14.67 -25.96
N LYS A 123 26.69 15.33 -26.96
CA LYS A 123 28.06 15.06 -27.44
C LYS A 123 29.15 15.41 -26.41
N LYS A 124 28.88 16.31 -25.48
CA LYS A 124 29.81 16.77 -24.44
C LYS A 124 29.53 16.16 -23.07
N ALA A 125 28.39 15.50 -22.92
CA ALA A 125 27.93 14.92 -21.66
C ALA A 125 28.96 13.92 -21.12
N SER A 126 29.25 14.07 -19.83
CA SER A 126 30.19 13.20 -19.11
C SER A 126 29.61 12.61 -17.82
N SER A 127 28.42 13.08 -17.43
CA SER A 127 27.65 12.57 -16.31
C SER A 127 26.31 12.02 -16.77
N LEU A 128 25.75 11.12 -15.96
CA LEU A 128 24.43 10.55 -16.17
C LEU A 128 23.33 11.63 -16.21
N LEU A 129 23.44 12.68 -15.38
CA LEU A 129 22.45 13.74 -15.32
C LEU A 129 22.46 14.60 -16.60
N ASP A 130 23.65 14.87 -17.16
CA ASP A 130 23.76 15.59 -18.43
C ASP A 130 23.06 14.81 -19.56
N PHE A 131 23.31 13.50 -19.63
CA PHE A 131 22.60 12.62 -20.56
C PHE A 131 21.11 12.60 -20.31
N HIS A 132 20.68 12.41 -19.05
CA HIS A 132 19.29 12.30 -18.66
C HIS A 132 18.47 13.53 -19.06
N TYR A 133 18.91 14.72 -18.66
CA TYR A 133 18.19 15.94 -18.99
C TYR A 133 18.25 16.24 -20.49
N SER A 134 19.38 16.01 -21.16
CA SER A 134 19.51 16.34 -22.57
C SER A 134 18.71 15.41 -23.48
N ILE A 135 18.84 14.10 -23.29
CA ILE A 135 18.11 13.09 -24.07
C ILE A 135 16.62 13.12 -23.72
N GLY A 136 16.27 13.23 -22.44
CA GLY A 136 14.88 13.38 -22.01
C GLY A 136 14.21 14.61 -22.63
N SER A 137 14.94 15.73 -22.71
CA SER A 137 14.46 16.93 -23.40
C SER A 137 14.27 16.71 -24.90
N LEU A 138 15.19 16.02 -25.59
CA LEU A 138 15.05 15.70 -27.01
C LEU A 138 13.81 14.82 -27.28
N VAL A 139 13.54 13.83 -26.43
CA VAL A 139 12.31 13.02 -26.49
C VAL A 139 11.06 13.89 -26.35
N LEU A 140 11.07 14.84 -25.41
CA LEU A 140 9.96 15.78 -25.21
C LEU A 140 9.76 16.73 -26.40
N VAL A 141 10.85 17.21 -27.02
CA VAL A 141 10.78 18.01 -28.25
C VAL A 141 10.11 17.22 -29.37
N LYS A 142 10.56 15.98 -29.61
CA LYS A 142 9.96 15.08 -30.61
C LYS A 142 8.46 14.86 -30.39
N ALA A 143 8.03 14.77 -29.13
CA ALA A 143 6.63 14.55 -28.78
C ALA A 143 5.75 15.82 -28.92
N GLN A 144 6.34 17.01 -28.84
CA GLN A 144 5.62 18.28 -28.81
C GLN A 144 5.66 19.06 -30.13
N ALA A 145 6.68 18.83 -30.96
CA ALA A 145 6.88 19.52 -32.23
C ALA A 145 7.04 18.48 -33.35
N SER A 146 5.94 18.16 -34.03
CA SER A 146 5.90 17.13 -35.08
C SER A 146 6.68 17.49 -36.34
N ASP A 147 6.96 18.78 -36.54
CA ASP A 147 7.73 19.33 -37.66
C ASP A 147 9.24 19.36 -37.39
N VAL A 148 9.66 19.10 -36.16
CA VAL A 148 11.07 19.06 -35.75
C VAL A 148 11.57 17.62 -35.79
N GLU A 149 12.43 17.31 -36.77
CA GLU A 149 13.02 15.98 -36.89
C GLU A 149 14.08 15.78 -35.79
N VAL A 150 13.79 14.95 -34.79
CA VAL A 150 14.72 14.59 -33.73
C VAL A 150 15.24 13.17 -33.95
N ALA A 151 16.53 13.07 -34.26
CA ALA A 151 17.24 11.81 -34.40
C ALA A 151 18.68 11.92 -33.84
N LEU A 152 19.18 10.85 -33.22
CA LEU A 152 20.56 10.69 -32.80
C LEU A 152 21.31 9.84 -33.84
N GLU A 153 22.28 10.44 -34.52
CA GLU A 153 23.11 9.77 -35.54
C GLU A 153 24.06 8.71 -34.95
N ASP A 154 24.64 8.97 -33.78
CA ASP A 154 25.55 8.06 -33.06
C ASP A 154 24.88 7.46 -31.82
N ALA A 155 23.70 6.87 -32.01
CA ALA A 155 22.90 6.37 -30.90
C ALA A 155 23.59 5.22 -30.15
N ASP A 156 24.29 4.32 -30.86
CA ASP A 156 25.07 3.22 -30.26
C ASP A 156 26.24 3.74 -29.41
N GLY A 157 26.99 4.75 -29.89
CA GLY A 157 28.09 5.38 -29.14
C GLY A 157 27.60 6.09 -27.87
N ILE A 158 26.46 6.79 -27.96
CA ILE A 158 25.81 7.42 -26.81
C ILE A 158 25.31 6.36 -25.81
N PHE A 159 24.67 5.30 -26.30
CA PHE A 159 24.21 4.18 -25.47
C PHE A 159 25.40 3.55 -24.72
N HIS A 160 26.51 3.32 -25.42
CA HIS A 160 27.74 2.79 -24.83
C HIS A 160 28.30 3.72 -23.74
N SER A 161 28.33 5.03 -24.00
CA SER A 161 28.83 6.03 -23.05
C SER A 161 28.06 6.03 -21.73
N ILE A 162 26.73 5.92 -21.80
CA ILE A 162 25.88 5.77 -20.60
C ILE A 162 26.09 4.40 -19.95
N LYS A 163 26.23 3.34 -20.75
CA LYS A 163 26.43 1.97 -20.26
C LYS A 163 27.74 1.80 -19.50
N VAL A 164 28.80 2.53 -19.83
CA VAL A 164 30.08 2.49 -19.10
C VAL A 164 29.94 2.89 -17.63
N LEU A 165 28.88 3.65 -17.27
CA LEU A 165 28.58 4.03 -15.88
C LEU A 165 27.94 2.90 -15.05
N SER A 166 27.45 1.84 -15.71
CA SER A 166 26.84 0.67 -15.06
C SER A 166 27.84 -0.13 -14.22
N GLN A 167 27.34 -0.75 -13.16
CA GLN A 167 28.09 -1.68 -12.32
C GLN A 167 27.58 -3.11 -12.48
N SER A 168 28.41 -4.08 -12.09
CA SER A 168 28.11 -5.50 -12.25
C SER A 168 26.90 -5.99 -11.44
N ASP A 169 26.48 -5.23 -10.43
CA ASP A 169 25.31 -5.48 -9.57
C ASP A 169 24.03 -4.80 -10.08
N GLY A 170 24.07 -4.17 -11.26
CA GLY A 170 22.93 -3.47 -11.84
C GLY A 170 22.71 -2.05 -11.31
N ARG A 171 23.54 -1.54 -10.40
CA ARG A 171 23.53 -0.11 -9.99
C ARG A 171 24.32 0.76 -10.95
N TRP A 172 24.09 2.07 -10.93
CA TRP A 172 24.75 3.03 -11.83
C TRP A 172 25.50 4.11 -11.07
N ARG A 173 26.63 4.56 -11.63
CA ARG A 173 27.33 5.75 -11.16
C ARG A 173 26.75 7.00 -11.82
N TYR A 174 26.80 8.13 -11.13
CA TYR A 174 26.45 9.42 -11.72
C TYR A 174 27.50 9.94 -12.70
N SER A 175 28.77 9.54 -12.56
CA SER A 175 29.86 9.89 -13.47
C SER A 175 31.00 8.90 -13.32
N SER A 176 31.93 8.87 -14.28
CA SER A 176 33.14 8.04 -14.20
C SER A 176 34.04 8.38 -13.02
N ASN A 177 34.00 9.64 -12.57
CA ASN A 177 34.77 10.16 -11.44
C ASN A 177 34.11 9.91 -10.08
N ASN A 178 32.85 9.50 -10.06
CA ASN A 178 32.16 9.12 -8.83
C ASN A 178 32.32 7.62 -8.59
N PRO A 179 33.02 7.18 -7.52
CA PRO A 179 33.20 5.76 -7.25
C PRO A 179 31.90 5.09 -6.78
N GLU A 180 30.94 5.86 -6.27
CA GLU A 180 29.72 5.36 -5.66
C GLU A 180 28.64 5.08 -6.71
N SER A 181 28.07 3.88 -6.65
CA SER A 181 26.92 3.49 -7.48
C SER A 181 25.64 3.56 -6.67
N SER A 182 24.55 3.92 -7.36
CA SER A 182 23.25 4.17 -6.79
C SER A 182 22.16 3.37 -7.51
N THR A 183 21.21 2.87 -6.73
CA THR A 183 19.99 2.24 -7.26
C THR A 183 19.07 3.29 -7.91
N TYR A 184 18.96 4.48 -7.30
CA TYR A 184 18.21 5.59 -7.88
C TYR A 184 18.79 6.01 -9.25
N ALA A 185 20.12 6.08 -9.37
CA ALA A 185 20.79 6.38 -10.63
C ALA A 185 20.52 5.31 -11.71
N ALA A 186 20.32 4.04 -11.35
CA ALA A 186 19.98 3.00 -12.32
C ALA A 186 18.64 3.29 -13.00
N GLY A 187 17.64 3.76 -12.25
CA GLY A 187 16.35 4.19 -12.80
C GLY A 187 16.50 5.32 -13.82
N LEU A 188 17.27 6.36 -13.50
CA LEU A 188 17.58 7.46 -14.43
C LEU A 188 18.29 6.96 -15.68
N ALA A 189 19.24 6.02 -15.54
CA ALA A 189 19.95 5.44 -16.66
C ALA A 189 19.02 4.65 -17.59
N PHE A 190 18.11 3.85 -17.04
CA PHE A 190 17.14 3.10 -17.84
C PHE A 190 16.20 4.02 -18.61
N GLU A 191 15.70 5.08 -17.97
CA GLU A 191 14.87 6.09 -18.64
C GLU A 191 15.65 6.80 -19.76
N THR A 192 16.90 7.16 -19.49
CA THR A 192 17.78 7.83 -20.46
C THR A 192 18.08 6.94 -21.67
N LEU A 193 18.42 5.67 -21.43
CA LEU A 193 18.68 4.68 -22.47
C LEU A 193 17.42 4.37 -23.28
N ALA A 194 16.24 4.35 -22.63
CA ALA A 194 14.97 4.26 -23.35
C ALA A 194 14.78 5.45 -24.29
N GLY A 195 15.12 6.65 -23.81
CA GLY A 195 15.17 7.87 -24.62
C GLY A 195 16.05 7.69 -25.86
N VAL A 196 17.30 7.24 -25.70
CA VAL A 196 18.24 6.97 -26.81
C VAL A 196 17.61 6.04 -27.85
N VAL A 197 17.06 4.90 -27.43
CA VAL A 197 16.41 3.94 -28.35
C VAL A 197 15.26 4.60 -29.11
N SER A 198 14.43 5.40 -28.42
CA SER A 198 13.24 6.04 -29.03
C SER A 198 13.54 7.12 -30.08
N ILE A 199 14.73 7.71 -30.05
CA ILE A 199 15.17 8.76 -30.97
C ILE A 199 16.42 8.38 -31.77
N ALA A 200 16.79 7.11 -31.81
CA ALA A 200 17.89 6.65 -32.65
C ALA A 200 17.53 6.77 -34.15
N SER A 201 18.48 7.19 -34.99
CA SER A 201 18.29 7.19 -36.45
C SER A 201 18.31 5.79 -37.06
N SER A 202 18.86 4.82 -36.34
CA SER A 202 18.97 3.41 -36.74
C SER A 202 18.65 2.50 -35.56
N GLU A 203 18.36 1.23 -35.84
CA GLU A 203 18.17 0.22 -34.79
C GLU A 203 19.43 0.11 -33.93
N ILE A 204 19.25 0.11 -32.61
CA ILE A 204 20.33 -0.07 -31.63
C ILE A 204 20.79 -1.53 -31.64
N ASP A 205 22.10 -1.76 -31.48
CA ASP A 205 22.65 -3.11 -31.38
C ASP A 205 21.93 -3.95 -30.30
N GLN A 206 21.30 -5.04 -30.74
CA GLN A 206 20.57 -5.98 -29.88
C GLN A 206 21.45 -6.59 -28.77
N SER A 207 22.78 -6.63 -28.96
CA SER A 207 23.74 -7.04 -27.93
C SER A 207 23.79 -6.04 -26.76
N LEU A 208 23.65 -4.74 -27.03
CA LEU A 208 23.60 -3.68 -26.00
C LEU A 208 22.28 -3.76 -25.24
N ILE A 209 21.16 -3.94 -25.95
CA ILE A 209 19.84 -4.16 -25.36
C ILE A 209 19.85 -5.39 -24.44
N SER A 210 20.44 -6.50 -24.90
CA SER A 210 20.54 -7.74 -24.11
C SER A 210 21.40 -7.56 -22.85
N LYS A 211 22.52 -6.82 -22.94
CA LYS A 211 23.34 -6.48 -21.77
C LYS A 211 22.56 -5.67 -20.75
N LEU A 212 21.79 -4.68 -21.20
CA LEU A 212 20.97 -3.86 -20.31
C LEU A 212 19.84 -4.66 -19.64
N LYS A 213 19.17 -5.56 -20.39
CA LYS A 213 18.18 -6.48 -19.81
C LYS A 213 18.81 -7.33 -18.68
N ASN A 214 20.04 -7.81 -18.87
CA ASN A 214 20.75 -8.55 -17.82
C ASN A 214 21.07 -7.68 -16.59
N ASP A 215 21.49 -6.44 -16.78
CA ASP A 215 21.77 -5.54 -15.65
C ASP A 215 20.50 -5.20 -14.85
N ILE A 216 19.36 -5.03 -15.54
CA ILE A 216 18.06 -4.88 -14.92
C ILE A 216 17.77 -6.10 -14.03
N LEU A 217 17.91 -7.33 -14.56
CA LEU A 217 17.67 -8.54 -13.78
C LEU A 217 18.56 -8.62 -12.54
N LYS A 218 19.84 -8.25 -12.66
CA LYS A 218 20.77 -8.18 -11.52
C LYS A 218 20.37 -7.12 -10.49
N LEU A 219 19.88 -5.96 -10.93
CA LEU A 219 19.37 -4.96 -10.00
C LEU A 219 18.22 -5.54 -9.16
N PHE A 220 17.33 -6.33 -9.77
CA PHE A 220 16.25 -7.02 -9.06
C PHE A 220 16.74 -8.08 -8.05
N ASP A 221 18.00 -8.50 -8.07
CA ASP A 221 18.57 -9.36 -7.02
C ASP A 221 18.86 -8.57 -5.74
N SER A 222 18.95 -7.24 -5.83
CA SER A 222 19.16 -6.34 -4.69
C SER A 222 17.86 -5.87 -4.02
N ILE A 223 16.70 -6.21 -4.59
CA ILE A 223 15.38 -5.78 -4.11
C ILE A 223 15.13 -6.28 -2.68
N GLU A 224 14.62 -5.40 -1.83
CA GLU A 224 14.24 -5.72 -0.46
C GLU A 224 12.78 -6.17 -0.41
N LYS A 225 12.42 -6.90 0.66
CA LYS A 225 11.12 -7.55 0.80
C LYS A 225 10.63 -7.50 2.24
N TYR A 226 9.37 -7.14 2.41
CA TYR A 226 8.63 -7.28 3.66
C TYR A 226 7.86 -8.62 3.72
N ASP A 227 7.49 -9.04 4.94
CA ASP A 227 6.78 -10.30 5.18
C ASP A 227 5.37 -10.36 4.56
N ASP A 228 4.78 -9.19 4.29
CA ASP A 228 3.48 -9.02 3.61
C ASP A 228 3.57 -9.23 2.08
N GLY A 229 4.78 -9.43 1.55
CA GLY A 229 5.03 -9.60 0.12
C GLY A 229 5.22 -8.29 -0.64
N SER A 230 5.33 -7.15 0.04
CA SER A 230 5.76 -5.89 -0.55
C SER A 230 7.27 -5.94 -0.87
N PHE A 231 7.65 -5.37 -2.02
CA PHE A 231 9.03 -5.28 -2.49
C PHE A 231 9.40 -3.82 -2.73
N TYR A 232 10.64 -3.44 -2.42
CA TYR A 232 11.13 -2.08 -2.65
C TYR A 232 12.62 -2.08 -2.95
N PHE A 233 13.08 -0.98 -3.53
CA PHE A 233 14.50 -0.68 -3.66
C PHE A 233 14.89 0.37 -2.64
N ASP A 234 15.97 0.11 -1.92
CA ASP A 234 16.61 1.07 -1.02
C ASP A 234 18.01 1.41 -1.53
N GLU A 235 18.50 2.58 -1.13
CA GLU A 235 19.86 2.99 -1.38
C GLU A 235 20.76 2.44 -0.27
N LYS A 236 21.64 1.50 -0.61
CA LYS A 236 22.64 0.99 0.33
C LYS A 236 23.73 2.05 0.46
N SER A 237 23.60 2.90 1.48
CA SER A 237 24.39 4.09 1.78
C SER A 237 25.81 4.11 1.21
N VAL A 238 26.13 5.16 0.45
CA VAL A 238 27.49 5.71 0.33
C VAL A 238 27.35 7.24 0.25
N GLY A 239 28.20 7.98 0.98
CA GLY A 239 28.34 9.44 0.92
C GLY A 239 27.14 10.31 1.35
N SER A 240 27.31 11.13 2.39
CA SER A 240 26.29 11.95 3.06
C SER A 240 25.67 13.12 2.25
N ALA A 241 25.63 13.10 0.91
CA ALA A 241 25.20 14.25 0.12
C ALA A 241 23.93 14.02 -0.75
N ALA A 242 23.46 12.79 -0.94
CA ALA A 242 22.29 12.54 -1.78
C ALA A 242 21.58 11.19 -1.49
N TYR A 243 21.41 10.83 -0.22
CA TYR A 243 20.58 9.66 0.12
C TYR A 243 19.14 9.90 -0.38
N GLN A 244 18.68 9.01 -1.25
CA GLN A 244 17.30 8.97 -1.72
C GLN A 244 16.56 7.91 -0.90
N GLY A 245 15.42 8.28 -0.34
CA GLY A 245 14.61 7.35 0.44
C GLY A 245 14.11 6.17 -0.41
N PRO A 246 13.65 5.08 0.23
CA PRO A 246 13.16 3.89 -0.48
C PRO A 246 12.05 4.18 -1.50
N LEU A 247 11.17 5.16 -1.24
CA LEU A 247 10.11 5.57 -2.17
C LEU A 247 10.67 6.22 -3.44
N SER A 248 11.51 7.25 -3.32
CA SER A 248 12.14 7.92 -4.46
C SER A 248 13.00 6.97 -5.28
N THR A 249 13.74 6.08 -4.61
CA THR A 249 14.61 5.07 -5.24
C THR A 249 13.77 4.05 -6.03
N THR A 250 12.74 3.50 -5.39
CA THR A 250 11.79 2.59 -6.05
C THR A 250 11.09 3.27 -7.23
N SER A 251 10.69 4.54 -7.06
CA SER A 251 10.02 5.32 -8.10
C SER A 251 10.88 5.52 -9.34
N SER A 252 12.14 5.94 -9.15
CA SER A 252 13.10 6.12 -10.24
C SER A 252 13.28 4.83 -11.04
N VAL A 253 13.45 3.70 -10.35
CA VAL A 253 13.61 2.39 -11.00
C VAL A 253 12.35 2.02 -11.80
N ILE A 254 11.16 2.14 -11.23
CA ILE A 254 9.90 1.83 -11.93
C ILE A 254 9.71 2.71 -13.17
N ARG A 255 9.96 4.01 -13.07
CA ARG A 255 9.88 4.94 -14.21
C ARG A 255 10.84 4.52 -15.32
N GLY A 256 12.09 4.26 -14.99
CA GLY A 256 13.11 3.82 -15.95
C GLY A 256 12.78 2.48 -16.60
N LEU A 257 12.33 1.50 -15.82
CA LEU A 257 11.95 0.18 -16.32
C LEU A 257 10.76 0.25 -17.29
N THR A 258 9.72 1.00 -16.91
CA THR A 258 8.51 1.15 -17.74
C THR A 258 8.79 1.97 -18.99
N ALA A 259 9.63 3.00 -18.92
CA ALA A 259 10.11 3.71 -20.10
C ALA A 259 10.87 2.75 -21.03
N PHE A 260 11.80 1.97 -20.50
CA PHE A 260 12.60 1.05 -21.31
C PHE A 260 11.79 -0.10 -21.91
N SER A 261 10.81 -0.66 -21.17
CA SER A 261 9.93 -1.71 -21.71
C SER A 261 9.12 -1.24 -22.91
N THR A 262 8.75 0.05 -22.97
CA THR A 262 7.94 0.59 -24.08
C THR A 262 8.68 0.67 -25.42
N VAL A 263 10.01 0.70 -25.40
CA VAL A 263 10.84 0.91 -26.60
C VAL A 263 11.57 -0.34 -27.07
N VAL A 264 11.49 -1.45 -26.33
CA VAL A 264 12.17 -2.71 -26.68
C VAL A 264 11.19 -3.83 -27.03
N SER A 265 11.56 -4.63 -28.01
CA SER A 265 10.79 -5.82 -28.39
C SER A 265 10.96 -6.96 -27.38
N GLY A 266 9.88 -7.73 -27.18
CA GLY A 266 9.86 -8.94 -26.34
C GLY A 266 9.87 -8.70 -24.83
N GLY A 267 9.67 -7.45 -24.39
CA GLY A 267 9.59 -7.07 -22.98
C GLY A 267 10.87 -7.33 -22.17
N LEU A 268 10.77 -7.12 -20.85
CA LEU A 268 11.89 -7.26 -19.90
C LEU A 268 11.92 -8.61 -19.18
N ASN A 269 10.88 -9.45 -19.34
CA ASN A 269 10.72 -10.74 -18.65
C ASN A 269 10.95 -10.63 -17.12
N LEU A 270 10.35 -9.62 -16.50
CA LEU A 270 10.47 -9.37 -15.07
C LEU A 270 9.56 -10.35 -14.29
N PRO A 271 9.98 -10.83 -13.10
CA PRO A 271 9.15 -11.71 -12.30
C PRO A 271 7.86 -11.00 -11.85
N ASN A 272 6.69 -11.51 -12.25
CA ASN A 272 5.37 -10.93 -11.94
C ASN A 272 5.14 -10.71 -10.43
N ASN A 273 5.69 -11.57 -9.57
CA ASN A 273 5.59 -11.40 -8.12
C ASN A 273 6.38 -10.18 -7.60
N LYS A 274 7.52 -9.85 -8.23
CA LYS A 274 8.31 -8.66 -7.87
C LYS A 274 7.60 -7.38 -8.33
N ILE A 275 7.03 -7.37 -9.53
CA ILE A 275 6.19 -6.24 -10.01
C ILE A 275 4.98 -6.02 -9.11
N GLN A 276 4.27 -7.09 -8.74
CA GLN A 276 3.14 -6.97 -7.84
C GLN A 276 3.56 -6.45 -6.45
N GLY A 277 4.65 -6.94 -5.86
CA GLY A 277 5.04 -6.42 -4.55
C GLY A 277 5.65 -5.01 -4.60
N LEU A 278 6.22 -4.56 -5.72
CA LEU A 278 6.53 -3.14 -5.94
C LEU A 278 5.27 -2.28 -5.90
N ALA A 279 4.20 -2.73 -6.56
CA ALA A 279 2.89 -2.07 -6.47
C ALA A 279 2.34 -2.08 -5.03
N ARG A 280 2.48 -3.19 -4.30
CA ARG A 280 2.05 -3.29 -2.90
C ARG A 280 2.81 -2.35 -1.99
N TYR A 281 4.13 -2.26 -2.16
CA TYR A 281 4.95 -1.30 -1.42
C TYR A 281 4.45 0.12 -1.62
N LEU A 282 4.29 0.54 -2.89
CA LEU A 282 3.81 1.88 -3.21
C LEU A 282 2.43 2.18 -2.63
N LEU A 283 1.47 1.26 -2.74
CA LEU A 283 0.12 1.43 -2.17
C LEU A 283 0.12 1.32 -0.63
N GLY A 284 1.04 0.54 -0.05
CA GLY A 284 1.18 0.34 1.39
C GLY A 284 1.68 1.57 2.15
N ILE A 285 2.29 2.53 1.45
CA ILE A 285 2.66 3.84 2.02
C ILE A 285 1.42 4.63 2.46
N GLY A 286 0.26 4.35 1.87
CA GLY A 286 -0.96 5.13 2.10
C GLY A 286 -0.85 6.50 1.43
N VAL A 287 -1.28 7.56 2.12
CA VAL A 287 -1.24 8.94 1.60
C VAL A 287 0.03 9.63 2.09
N PRO A 288 1.01 9.95 1.22
CA PRO A 288 2.24 10.63 1.62
C PRO A 288 1.96 12.05 2.15
N GLY A 289 2.81 12.50 3.08
CA GLY A 289 2.65 13.80 3.73
C GLY A 289 3.27 14.98 2.99
N ASP A 290 4.25 14.74 2.10
CA ASP A 290 4.90 15.78 1.30
C ASP A 290 4.69 15.59 -0.20
N ALA A 291 4.82 16.69 -0.94
CA ALA A 291 4.54 16.75 -2.38
C ALA A 291 5.46 15.86 -3.22
N LYS A 292 6.73 15.73 -2.83
CA LYS A 292 7.71 14.98 -3.62
C LYS A 292 7.45 13.49 -3.52
N ASP A 293 7.21 12.99 -2.31
CA ASP A 293 6.85 11.60 -2.07
C ASP A 293 5.47 11.28 -2.68
N PHE A 294 4.52 12.21 -2.60
CA PHE A 294 3.23 12.05 -3.26
C PHE A 294 3.39 11.90 -4.78
N PHE A 295 4.17 12.77 -5.42
CA PHE A 295 4.47 12.68 -6.85
C PHE A 295 5.17 11.35 -7.19
N ASN A 296 6.22 10.98 -6.44
CA ASN A 296 6.96 9.74 -6.66
C ASN A 296 6.04 8.52 -6.58
N GLN A 297 5.14 8.46 -5.60
CA GLN A 297 4.17 7.38 -5.47
C GLN A 297 3.21 7.33 -6.66
N ILE A 298 2.52 8.43 -6.96
CA ILE A 298 1.49 8.46 -8.00
C ILE A 298 2.06 8.24 -9.39
N ASP A 299 3.20 8.86 -9.71
CA ASP A 299 3.84 8.73 -11.02
C ASP A 299 4.31 7.28 -11.24
N SER A 300 4.83 6.62 -10.21
CA SER A 300 5.24 5.20 -10.29
C SER A 300 4.06 4.26 -10.46
N LEU A 301 2.98 4.47 -9.70
CA LEU A 301 1.75 3.69 -9.87
C LEU A 301 1.15 3.89 -11.26
N ALA A 302 1.19 5.11 -11.79
CA ALA A 302 0.76 5.39 -13.16
C ALA A 302 1.66 4.73 -14.21
N SER A 303 2.98 4.66 -13.98
CA SER A 303 3.90 3.90 -14.80
C SER A 303 3.56 2.41 -14.82
N LEU A 304 3.23 1.83 -13.67
CA LEU A 304 2.79 0.42 -13.58
C LEU A 304 1.42 0.18 -14.23
N GLU A 305 0.48 1.10 -14.06
CA GLU A 305 -0.85 1.05 -14.70
C GLU A 305 -0.75 0.95 -16.23
N ASN A 306 0.20 1.68 -16.82
CA ASN A 306 0.37 1.77 -18.27
C ASN A 306 1.46 0.82 -18.80
N ASN A 307 1.98 -0.07 -17.96
CA ASN A 307 3.02 -1.01 -18.36
C ASN A 307 2.45 -2.07 -19.31
N ARG A 308 3.05 -2.22 -20.50
CA ARG A 308 2.51 -3.13 -21.52
C ARG A 308 2.69 -4.61 -21.19
N ASP A 309 3.68 -4.94 -20.37
CA ASP A 309 4.12 -6.32 -20.16
C ASP A 309 3.72 -6.90 -18.80
N SER A 310 3.28 -6.07 -17.84
CA SER A 310 3.01 -6.51 -16.47
C SER A 310 2.27 -5.43 -15.68
N VAL A 311 0.97 -5.26 -15.94
CA VAL A 311 0.05 -4.42 -15.15
C VAL A 311 -0.32 -5.17 -13.87
N PRO A 312 0.06 -4.67 -12.68
CA PRO A 312 -0.24 -5.34 -11.43
C PRO A 312 -1.74 -5.29 -11.09
N LEU A 313 -2.31 -6.45 -10.76
CA LEU A 313 -3.66 -6.57 -10.20
C LEU A 313 -3.58 -6.63 -8.67
N ILE A 314 -4.43 -5.82 -8.04
CA ILE A 314 -4.52 -5.63 -6.61
C ILE A 314 -5.80 -6.29 -6.12
N LEU A 315 -5.62 -7.30 -5.27
CA LEU A 315 -6.71 -7.91 -4.51
C LEU A 315 -6.94 -7.08 -3.25
N SER A 316 -8.11 -6.49 -3.12
CA SER A 316 -8.49 -5.69 -1.96
C SER A 316 -9.81 -6.14 -1.36
N LEU A 317 -10.00 -5.84 -0.07
CA LEU A 317 -11.23 -6.17 0.65
C LEU A 317 -11.86 -4.87 1.16
N PRO A 318 -13.16 -4.64 0.87
CA PRO A 318 -13.89 -3.50 1.42
C PRO A 318 -13.91 -3.48 2.95
N SER A 319 -13.88 -4.65 3.59
CA SER A 319 -13.76 -4.80 5.04
C SER A 319 -12.94 -6.05 5.40
N GLY A 320 -12.02 -5.89 6.36
CA GLY A 320 -11.35 -7.02 7.02
C GLY A 320 -12.13 -7.59 8.20
N VAL A 321 -13.25 -6.94 8.59
CA VAL A 321 -14.10 -7.33 9.71
C VAL A 321 -15.50 -7.68 9.19
N LEU A 322 -15.99 -8.87 9.54
CA LEU A 322 -17.30 -9.37 9.10
C LEU A 322 -18.14 -9.78 10.31
N SER A 323 -19.42 -9.39 10.35
CA SER A 323 -20.34 -9.78 11.42
C SER A 323 -21.16 -11.01 11.05
N LEU A 324 -21.01 -12.08 11.83
CA LEU A 324 -21.82 -13.29 11.74
C LEU A 324 -23.28 -13.02 12.11
N THR A 325 -23.52 -12.11 13.06
CA THR A 325 -24.88 -11.71 13.48
C THR A 325 -25.60 -10.91 12.39
N ALA A 326 -24.90 -9.96 11.74
CA ALA A 326 -25.45 -9.21 10.61
C ALA A 326 -25.47 -10.02 9.30
N LYS A 327 -24.85 -11.20 9.29
CA LYS A 327 -24.68 -12.08 8.12
C LYS A 327 -23.94 -11.39 6.98
N ASP A 328 -22.86 -10.68 7.33
CA ASP A 328 -22.00 -10.05 6.34
C ASP A 328 -21.37 -11.10 5.42
N LYS A 329 -21.31 -10.78 4.13
CA LYS A 329 -20.65 -11.62 3.13
C LYS A 329 -19.21 -11.18 2.95
N LEU A 330 -18.31 -12.15 2.77
CA LEU A 330 -16.94 -11.87 2.33
C LEU A 330 -16.97 -11.40 0.88
N LYS A 331 -16.47 -10.18 0.66
CA LYS A 331 -16.36 -9.54 -0.66
C LYS A 331 -14.90 -9.26 -0.95
N VAL A 332 -14.50 -9.53 -2.19
CA VAL A 332 -13.16 -9.27 -2.71
C VAL A 332 -13.28 -8.47 -3.99
N GLU A 333 -12.48 -7.42 -4.10
CA GLU A 333 -12.36 -6.63 -5.31
C GLU A 333 -10.99 -6.88 -5.95
N VAL A 334 -10.96 -6.98 -7.27
CA VAL A 334 -9.71 -7.03 -8.03
C VAL A 334 -9.72 -5.88 -9.04
N SER A 335 -8.72 -5.02 -8.93
CA SER A 335 -8.56 -3.86 -9.81
C SER A 335 -7.08 -3.57 -10.04
N THR A 336 -6.80 -2.64 -10.95
CA THR A 336 -5.43 -2.14 -11.15
C THR A 336 -5.02 -1.21 -10.00
N VAL A 337 -3.77 -0.77 -10.00
CA VAL A 337 -3.25 0.12 -8.94
C VAL A 337 -3.95 1.47 -8.85
N LEU A 338 -4.46 1.99 -9.97
CA LEU A 338 -5.26 3.24 -9.99
C LEU A 338 -6.77 3.00 -9.84
N GLY A 339 -7.19 1.76 -9.60
CA GLY A 339 -8.60 1.38 -9.41
C GLY A 339 -9.38 1.19 -10.72
N SER A 340 -8.71 0.96 -11.85
CA SER A 340 -9.39 0.57 -13.09
C SER A 340 -9.91 -0.87 -12.97
N PRO A 341 -11.05 -1.22 -13.61
CA PRO A 341 -11.58 -2.59 -13.59
C PRO A 341 -10.57 -3.59 -14.15
N ALA A 342 -10.46 -4.74 -13.48
CA ALA A 342 -9.66 -5.86 -13.96
C ALA A 342 -10.33 -6.56 -15.18
N PRO A 343 -9.55 -7.28 -16.02
CA PRO A 343 -10.12 -8.16 -17.04
C PRO A 343 -10.92 -9.31 -16.41
N PRO A 344 -11.71 -10.06 -17.20
CA PRO A 344 -12.38 -11.28 -16.73
C PRO A 344 -11.39 -12.23 -16.04
N LEU A 345 -11.71 -12.62 -14.81
CA LEU A 345 -10.85 -13.42 -13.95
C LEU A 345 -11.66 -14.22 -12.91
N THR A 346 -11.01 -15.21 -12.32
CA THR A 346 -11.55 -15.98 -11.19
C THR A 346 -10.73 -15.70 -9.94
N VAL A 347 -11.41 -15.56 -8.81
CA VAL A 347 -10.79 -15.46 -7.48
C VAL A 347 -11.13 -16.71 -6.68
N LYS A 348 -10.10 -17.38 -6.18
CA LYS A 348 -10.24 -18.60 -5.38
C LYS A 348 -9.67 -18.40 -3.97
N ILE A 349 -10.41 -18.87 -2.97
CA ILE A 349 -9.88 -19.12 -1.63
C ILE A 349 -9.18 -20.48 -1.66
N VAL A 350 -7.85 -20.47 -1.70
CA VAL A 350 -7.03 -21.69 -1.70
C VAL A 350 -7.16 -22.38 -0.36
N LYS A 351 -7.04 -21.61 0.73
CA LYS A 351 -7.12 -22.10 2.11
C LYS A 351 -7.48 -20.95 3.05
N GLY A 352 -8.34 -21.21 4.02
CA GLY A 352 -8.54 -20.35 5.18
C GLY A 352 -8.40 -21.17 6.46
N TYR A 353 -7.77 -20.59 7.48
CA TYR A 353 -7.52 -21.26 8.76
C TYR A 353 -7.59 -20.27 9.92
N SER A 354 -7.88 -20.77 11.12
CA SER A 354 -7.86 -19.96 12.33
C SER A 354 -6.44 -19.47 12.62
N SER A 355 -6.27 -18.21 13.01
CA SER A 355 -4.95 -17.67 13.38
C SER A 355 -4.33 -18.42 14.58
N SER A 356 -5.14 -19.06 15.42
CA SER A 356 -4.70 -19.90 16.54
C SER A 356 -4.34 -21.34 16.16
N SER A 357 -4.70 -21.81 14.96
CA SER A 357 -4.46 -23.18 14.50
C SER A 357 -4.19 -23.21 12.99
N LYS A 358 -2.92 -23.34 12.61
CA LYS A 358 -2.46 -23.32 11.21
C LYS A 358 -2.73 -24.62 10.46
N ASP A 359 -2.91 -25.71 11.20
CA ASP A 359 -2.96 -27.07 10.64
C ASP A 359 -4.38 -27.46 10.20
N ALA A 360 -5.42 -26.90 10.81
CA ALA A 360 -6.81 -27.16 10.46
C ALA A 360 -7.39 -26.05 9.58
N SER A 361 -7.62 -26.36 8.30
CA SER A 361 -8.31 -25.45 7.39
C SER A 361 -9.81 -25.45 7.67
N VAL A 362 -10.41 -24.27 7.72
CA VAL A 362 -11.87 -24.09 7.84
C VAL A 362 -12.56 -23.99 6.49
N ILE A 363 -11.79 -23.66 5.44
CA ILE A 363 -12.23 -23.56 4.04
C ILE A 363 -11.04 -23.87 3.14
N GLU A 364 -11.26 -24.60 2.05
CA GLU A 364 -10.24 -24.91 1.05
C GLU A 364 -10.84 -24.95 -0.35
N ASN A 365 -10.05 -24.52 -1.33
CA ASN A 365 -10.36 -24.60 -2.77
C ASN A 365 -11.76 -24.11 -3.16
N GLN A 366 -12.20 -22.99 -2.58
CA GLN A 366 -13.52 -22.40 -2.84
C GLN A 366 -13.41 -21.24 -3.83
N ASP A 367 -14.09 -21.34 -4.96
CA ASP A 367 -14.22 -20.23 -5.91
C ASP A 367 -15.23 -19.19 -5.42
N LEU A 368 -14.95 -17.92 -5.71
CA LEU A 368 -15.86 -16.81 -5.43
C LEU A 368 -16.71 -16.49 -6.66
N THR A 369 -17.98 -16.17 -6.42
CA THR A 369 -18.94 -15.80 -7.46
C THR A 369 -18.77 -14.33 -7.81
N PHE A 370 -18.49 -14.01 -9.08
CA PHE A 370 -18.43 -12.62 -9.54
C PHE A 370 -19.83 -12.04 -9.67
N ASP A 371 -20.06 -10.90 -9.03
CA ASP A 371 -21.27 -10.10 -9.13
C ASP A 371 -21.03 -8.91 -10.06
N PRO A 372 -21.59 -8.91 -11.29
CA PRO A 372 -21.36 -7.85 -12.27
C PRO A 372 -22.01 -6.52 -11.89
N GLU A 373 -23.02 -6.51 -11.02
CA GLU A 373 -23.66 -5.26 -10.59
C GLU A 373 -22.79 -4.47 -9.62
N SER A 374 -22.13 -5.17 -8.70
CA SER A 374 -21.27 -4.55 -7.68
C SER A 374 -19.79 -4.55 -8.03
N GLY A 375 -19.35 -5.39 -8.97
CA GLY A 375 -17.95 -5.57 -9.33
C GLY A 375 -17.15 -6.40 -8.32
N PHE A 376 -17.80 -7.01 -7.33
CA PHE A 376 -17.14 -7.83 -6.31
C PHE A 376 -17.20 -9.33 -6.62
N HIS A 377 -16.16 -10.04 -6.18
CA HIS A 377 -16.17 -11.49 -6.01
C HIS A 377 -16.65 -11.83 -4.61
N ILE A 378 -17.75 -12.57 -4.52
CA ILE A 378 -18.49 -12.80 -3.26
C ILE A 378 -18.42 -14.28 -2.90
N LEU A 379 -18.18 -14.55 -1.61
CA LEU A 379 -18.41 -15.87 -1.05
C LEU A 379 -19.89 -16.00 -0.67
N ASP A 380 -20.61 -16.89 -1.36
CA ASP A 380 -22.07 -17.02 -1.21
C ASP A 380 -22.52 -17.39 0.20
N SER A 381 -21.77 -18.28 0.86
CA SER A 381 -22.01 -18.65 2.26
C SER A 381 -20.72 -18.99 2.98
N LEU A 382 -20.61 -18.54 4.23
CA LEU A 382 -19.50 -18.92 5.10
C LEU A 382 -19.69 -20.36 5.61
N PRO A 383 -18.62 -21.17 5.66
CA PRO A 383 -18.68 -22.49 6.26
C PRO A 383 -19.10 -22.43 7.73
N LYS A 384 -19.83 -23.45 8.21
CA LYS A 384 -20.26 -23.56 9.62
C LYS A 384 -19.09 -23.69 10.61
N SER A 385 -17.89 -23.98 10.12
CA SER A 385 -16.65 -24.04 10.89
C SER A 385 -16.04 -22.65 11.16
N VAL A 386 -16.51 -21.60 10.49
CA VAL A 386 -16.07 -20.22 10.72
C VAL A 386 -16.97 -19.60 11.80
N ASP A 387 -16.37 -19.26 12.93
CA ASP A 387 -17.06 -18.65 14.08
C ASP A 387 -16.36 -17.33 14.47
N VAL A 388 -16.80 -16.69 15.55
CA VAL A 388 -16.20 -15.46 16.07
C VAL A 388 -14.71 -15.70 16.37
N GLY A 389 -13.84 -14.91 15.75
CA GLY A 389 -12.40 -15.09 15.87
C GLY A 389 -11.58 -14.44 14.76
N SER A 390 -10.29 -14.79 14.75
CA SER A 390 -9.27 -14.28 13.83
C SER A 390 -8.83 -15.39 12.89
N TYR A 391 -8.84 -15.13 11.58
CA TYR A 391 -8.57 -16.11 10.53
C TYR A 391 -7.65 -15.56 9.45
N VAL A 392 -6.77 -16.40 8.91
CA VAL A 392 -5.97 -16.06 7.73
C VAL A 392 -6.55 -16.77 6.52
N PHE A 393 -6.91 -15.99 5.51
CA PHE A 393 -7.39 -16.47 4.22
C PHE A 393 -6.31 -16.27 3.15
N VAL A 394 -6.14 -17.27 2.29
CA VAL A 394 -5.19 -17.25 1.18
C VAL A 394 -5.98 -17.26 -0.13
N PHE A 395 -5.88 -16.16 -0.86
CA PHE A 395 -6.54 -15.96 -2.15
C PHE A 395 -5.57 -16.17 -3.30
N GLU A 396 -6.08 -16.62 -4.44
CA GLU A 396 -5.35 -16.75 -5.69
C GLU A 396 -6.22 -16.24 -6.84
N ILE A 397 -5.63 -15.44 -7.74
CA ILE A 397 -6.29 -14.91 -8.92
C ILE A 397 -5.85 -15.74 -10.13
N SER A 398 -6.81 -16.21 -10.92
CA SER A 398 -6.58 -16.90 -12.18
C SER A 398 -7.13 -16.08 -13.34
N LEU A 399 -6.29 -15.88 -14.37
CA LEU A 399 -6.59 -15.14 -15.58
C LEU A 399 -6.69 -16.08 -16.78
N GLU A 400 -7.48 -15.70 -17.77
CA GLU A 400 -7.45 -16.33 -19.10
C GLU A 400 -6.08 -16.10 -19.78
N GLU A 401 -5.64 -17.05 -20.63
CA GLU A 401 -4.30 -17.04 -21.24
C GLU A 401 -3.93 -15.71 -21.93
N GLN A 402 -4.89 -15.08 -22.61
CA GLN A 402 -4.66 -13.81 -23.32
C GLN A 402 -4.33 -12.64 -22.36
N ALA A 403 -4.89 -12.67 -21.14
CA ALA A 403 -4.65 -11.63 -20.15
C ALA A 403 -3.36 -11.87 -19.33
N GLN A 404 -2.84 -13.10 -19.30
CA GLN A 404 -1.64 -13.45 -18.52
C GLN A 404 -0.35 -12.78 -19.04
N THR A 405 -0.33 -12.38 -20.31
CA THR A 405 0.81 -11.67 -20.93
C THR A 405 0.82 -10.18 -20.59
N ILE A 406 -0.30 -9.63 -20.12
CA ILE A 406 -0.47 -8.21 -19.83
C ILE A 406 -0.55 -7.95 -18.33
N TYR A 407 -1.20 -8.84 -17.56
CA TYR A 407 -1.52 -8.60 -16.15
C TYR A 407 -0.74 -9.52 -15.21
N ALA A 408 -0.29 -8.95 -14.08
CA ALA A 408 0.42 -9.66 -13.03
C ALA A 408 -0.47 -9.83 -11.78
N THR A 409 -0.78 -11.10 -11.45
CA THR A 409 -1.57 -11.48 -10.27
C THR A 409 -0.72 -11.73 -9.01
N GLY A 410 0.61 -11.87 -9.21
CA GLY A 410 1.64 -12.17 -8.20
C GLY A 410 1.36 -13.35 -7.25
N GLY A 411 0.48 -14.26 -7.66
CA GLY A 411 0.25 -15.55 -7.01
C GLY A 411 -0.70 -15.46 -5.81
N ARG A 412 -0.25 -15.99 -4.67
CA ARG A 412 -1.09 -16.15 -3.48
C ARG A 412 -1.02 -14.94 -2.55
N THR A 413 -2.18 -14.43 -2.17
CA THR A 413 -2.33 -13.28 -1.27
C THR A 413 -2.89 -13.74 0.06
N LYS A 414 -2.16 -13.49 1.14
CA LYS A 414 -2.61 -13.79 2.51
C LYS A 414 -3.29 -12.56 3.09
N VAL A 415 -4.48 -12.75 3.66
CA VAL A 415 -5.28 -11.68 4.28
C VAL A 415 -5.74 -12.14 5.64
N GLN A 416 -5.57 -11.29 6.64
CA GLN A 416 -6.12 -11.49 7.98
C GLN A 416 -7.55 -10.95 8.02
N LEU A 417 -8.48 -11.80 8.44
CA LEU A 417 -9.89 -11.48 8.61
C LEU A 417 -10.29 -11.64 10.08
N TYR A 418 -11.27 -10.86 10.51
CA TYR A 418 -11.88 -10.94 11.83
C TYR A 418 -13.38 -11.15 11.70
N PHE A 419 -13.87 -12.24 12.28
CA PHE A 419 -15.30 -12.52 12.36
C PHE A 419 -15.80 -12.11 13.74
N THR A 420 -16.81 -11.27 13.76
CA THR A 420 -17.44 -10.72 14.96
C THR A 420 -18.88 -11.20 15.08
N GLY A 421 -19.46 -11.09 16.27
CA GLY A 421 -20.84 -11.48 16.50
C GLY A 421 -21.32 -11.04 17.87
N ALA A 422 -22.64 -10.89 18.01
CA ALA A 422 -23.28 -10.71 19.29
C ALA A 422 -23.12 -12.00 20.11
N ILE A 423 -22.42 -11.88 21.24
CA ILE A 423 -22.23 -12.98 22.19
C ILE A 423 -23.45 -13.04 23.10
N ASN A 424 -24.04 -14.22 23.21
CA ASN A 424 -25.16 -14.44 24.10
C ASN A 424 -24.66 -14.87 25.48
N VAL A 425 -25.36 -14.43 26.53
CA VAL A 425 -25.12 -14.86 27.91
C VAL A 425 -26.23 -15.82 28.29
N ASP A 426 -25.87 -17.10 28.46
CA ASP A 426 -26.81 -18.17 28.74
C ASP A 426 -26.59 -18.73 30.15
N GLY A 427 -27.67 -19.27 30.75
CA GLY A 427 -27.60 -19.97 32.03
C GLY A 427 -26.99 -19.12 33.15
N ALA A 428 -27.25 -17.81 33.14
CA ALA A 428 -26.80 -16.90 34.18
C ALA A 428 -27.55 -17.17 35.49
N GLU A 429 -26.80 -17.43 36.54
CA GLU A 429 -27.32 -17.87 37.83
C GLU A 429 -26.53 -17.25 38.97
N ILE A 430 -27.26 -16.81 39.98
CA ILE A 430 -26.71 -16.32 41.25
C ILE A 430 -27.28 -17.16 42.40
N ALA A 431 -26.42 -17.56 43.33
CA ALA A 431 -26.80 -18.41 44.45
C ALA A 431 -26.02 -18.09 45.73
N THR A 432 -26.65 -18.32 46.88
CA THR A 432 -25.98 -18.34 48.18
C THR A 432 -25.64 -19.79 48.56
N LEU A 433 -24.39 -20.05 48.89
CA LEU A 433 -23.90 -21.37 49.32
C LEU A 433 -23.54 -21.35 50.81
N ASP A 434 -23.92 -22.38 51.55
CA ASP A 434 -23.52 -22.53 52.95
C ASP A 434 -22.13 -23.20 53.06
N ASN A 435 -21.30 -22.75 53.99
CA ASN A 435 -19.90 -23.19 54.10
C ASN A 435 -19.74 -24.65 54.54
N ASP A 436 -20.72 -25.20 55.27
CA ASP A 436 -20.56 -26.46 55.99
C ASP A 436 -21.06 -27.70 55.24
N LEU A 437 -21.96 -27.54 54.26
CA LEU A 437 -22.66 -28.68 53.64
C LEU A 437 -22.56 -28.74 52.11
N GLY A 438 -22.02 -27.71 51.44
CA GLY A 438 -22.08 -27.60 49.98
C GLY A 438 -23.52 -27.54 49.43
N ASP A 439 -24.50 -27.39 50.32
CA ASP A 439 -25.91 -27.34 49.99
C ASP A 439 -26.21 -25.99 49.33
N VAL A 440 -26.90 -26.05 48.19
CA VAL A 440 -27.27 -24.86 47.44
C VAL A 440 -28.43 -24.21 48.17
N GLY A 441 -28.23 -23.02 48.73
CA GLY A 441 -29.32 -22.20 49.27
C GLY A 441 -30.24 -21.69 48.16
N ALA A 442 -30.73 -20.45 48.29
CA ALA A 442 -31.58 -19.86 47.25
C ALA A 442 -30.79 -19.67 45.93
N ARG A 443 -31.24 -20.33 44.85
CA ARG A 443 -30.71 -20.20 43.49
C ARG A 443 -31.67 -19.37 42.65
N HIS A 444 -31.17 -18.31 42.04
CA HIS A 444 -31.95 -17.44 41.17
C HIS A 444 -31.33 -17.42 39.77
N THR A 445 -32.13 -17.78 38.78
CA THR A 445 -31.78 -17.58 37.38
C THR A 445 -31.93 -16.10 37.03
N LEU A 446 -30.92 -15.52 36.42
CA LEU A 446 -30.91 -14.12 36.00
C LEU A 446 -31.42 -14.02 34.56
N ASN A 447 -32.46 -13.22 34.34
CA ASN A 447 -32.85 -12.82 32.99
C ASN A 447 -32.10 -11.54 32.62
N LEU A 448 -31.10 -11.67 31.74
CA LEU A 448 -30.23 -10.56 31.34
C LEU A 448 -30.78 -9.75 30.16
N ALA A 449 -31.95 -10.14 29.61
CA ALA A 449 -32.62 -9.39 28.54
C ALA A 449 -33.43 -8.18 29.05
N GLU A 450 -33.72 -8.12 30.36
CA GLU A 450 -34.50 -7.08 31.02
C GLU A 450 -33.77 -6.63 32.30
N GLU A 451 -34.10 -5.44 32.83
CA GLU A 451 -33.66 -5.03 34.17
C GLU A 451 -34.21 -6.00 35.22
N SER A 452 -33.39 -7.00 35.58
CA SER A 452 -33.73 -7.98 36.61
C SER A 452 -33.08 -7.58 37.94
N GLY A 453 -33.92 -7.10 38.86
CA GLY A 453 -33.52 -6.87 40.24
C GLY A 453 -33.65 -8.16 41.05
N VAL A 454 -32.52 -8.70 41.53
CA VAL A 454 -32.52 -9.83 42.48
C VAL A 454 -31.94 -9.35 43.80
N SER A 455 -32.73 -9.46 44.87
CA SER A 455 -32.28 -9.14 46.24
C SER A 455 -31.78 -10.39 46.92
N LEU A 456 -30.53 -10.36 47.37
CA LEU A 456 -29.86 -11.48 48.03
C LEU A 456 -29.21 -10.98 49.32
N SER A 457 -29.29 -11.79 50.37
CA SER A 457 -28.56 -11.57 51.62
C SER A 457 -27.63 -12.74 51.86
N ALA A 458 -26.35 -12.47 52.12
CA ALA A 458 -25.38 -13.47 52.54
C ALA A 458 -24.75 -13.02 53.87
N ASN A 459 -24.62 -13.94 54.82
CA ASN A 459 -23.96 -13.69 56.11
C ASN A 459 -22.51 -14.25 56.11
N HIS A 460 -21.82 -14.19 57.25
CA HIS A 460 -20.43 -14.65 57.40
C HIS A 460 -20.22 -16.17 57.19
N LEU A 461 -21.29 -16.97 57.20
CA LEU A 461 -21.27 -18.41 56.95
C LEU A 461 -21.61 -18.75 55.50
N GLN A 462 -22.06 -17.77 54.71
CA GLN A 462 -22.54 -17.95 53.34
C GLN A 462 -21.62 -17.32 52.31
N LYS A 463 -21.47 -17.98 51.17
CA LYS A 463 -20.71 -17.50 50.01
C LYS A 463 -21.67 -17.14 48.87
N LEU A 464 -21.35 -16.11 48.10
CA LEU A 464 -22.12 -15.79 46.90
C LEU A 464 -21.44 -16.40 45.67
N ARG A 465 -22.20 -17.18 44.90
CA ARG A 465 -21.77 -17.79 43.64
C ARG A 465 -22.48 -17.09 42.49
N LEU A 466 -21.71 -16.58 41.54
CA LEU A 466 -22.22 -16.15 40.24
C LEU A 466 -21.66 -17.09 39.18
N SER A 467 -22.51 -17.50 38.24
CA SER A 467 -22.07 -18.30 37.11
C SER A 467 -22.91 -18.04 35.86
N PHE A 468 -22.29 -18.18 34.69
CA PHE A 468 -22.94 -17.99 33.39
C PHE A 468 -22.14 -18.68 32.28
N GLN A 469 -22.72 -18.79 31.10
CA GLN A 469 -22.05 -19.27 29.89
C GLN A 469 -22.09 -18.17 28.84
N LEU A 470 -21.05 -18.11 28.01
CA LEU A 470 -21.01 -17.21 26.87
C LEU A 470 -21.01 -18.06 25.61
N THR A 471 -21.90 -17.75 24.68
CA THR A 471 -22.04 -18.49 23.42
C THR A 471 -21.94 -17.56 22.21
N THR A 472 -21.30 -18.04 21.15
CA THR A 472 -21.23 -17.34 19.86
C THR A 472 -22.57 -17.41 19.13
N PRO A 473 -22.79 -16.64 18.05
CA PRO A 473 -23.98 -16.77 17.21
C PRO A 473 -24.22 -18.17 16.64
N LEU A 474 -23.19 -19.01 16.55
CA LEU A 474 -23.29 -20.42 16.13
C LEU A 474 -23.56 -21.38 17.30
N GLY A 475 -23.66 -20.88 18.53
CA GLY A 475 -23.93 -21.66 19.73
C GLY A 475 -22.69 -22.33 20.34
N ASN A 476 -21.49 -22.00 19.88
CA ASN A 476 -20.26 -22.54 20.47
C ASN A 476 -19.87 -21.75 21.73
N ALA A 477 -19.20 -22.40 22.68
CA ALA A 477 -18.70 -21.73 23.88
C ALA A 477 -17.67 -20.65 23.50
N PHE A 478 -17.87 -19.44 24.00
CA PHE A 478 -17.02 -18.29 23.75
C PHE A 478 -16.15 -17.98 24.97
N LEU A 479 -14.84 -17.84 24.75
CA LEU A 479 -13.88 -17.41 25.76
C LEU A 479 -13.42 -15.98 25.42
N PRO A 480 -13.93 -14.94 26.11
CA PRO A 480 -13.46 -13.57 25.92
C PRO A 480 -12.04 -13.44 26.48
N HIS A 481 -11.36 -12.36 26.09
CA HIS A 481 -10.05 -12.03 26.65
C HIS A 481 -10.12 -11.85 28.18
N GLN A 482 -11.14 -11.15 28.67
CA GLN A 482 -11.39 -10.92 30.09
C GLN A 482 -12.89 -10.85 30.37
N ALA A 483 -13.30 -11.30 31.56
CA ALA A 483 -14.65 -11.14 32.09
C ALA A 483 -14.55 -10.57 33.50
N PHE A 484 -15.31 -9.51 33.79
CA PHE A 484 -15.27 -8.82 35.06
C PHE A 484 -16.65 -8.80 35.71
N LEU A 485 -16.68 -9.00 37.03
CA LEU A 485 -17.81 -8.71 37.89
C LEU A 485 -17.54 -7.40 38.63
N ILE A 486 -18.43 -6.42 38.46
CA ILE A 486 -18.36 -5.14 39.15
C ILE A 486 -19.46 -5.11 40.21
N LEU A 487 -19.07 -4.97 41.48
CA LEU A 487 -19.99 -4.72 42.59
C LEU A 487 -19.92 -3.25 42.95
N ARG A 488 -21.05 -2.56 42.87
CA ARG A 488 -21.15 -1.13 43.16
C ARG A 488 -22.00 -0.91 44.41
N HIS A 489 -21.41 -0.28 45.42
CA HIS A 489 -22.11 0.12 46.62
C HIS A 489 -22.97 1.38 46.37
N GLU A 490 -23.98 1.63 47.20
CA GLU A 490 -24.85 2.82 47.12
C GLU A 490 -24.07 4.14 47.24
N THR A 491 -22.94 4.12 47.94
CA THR A 491 -22.00 5.25 48.05
C THR A 491 -21.15 5.47 46.79
N LYS A 492 -21.38 4.68 45.73
CA LYS A 492 -20.67 4.69 44.43
C LYS A 492 -19.25 4.12 44.47
N VAL A 493 -18.84 3.46 45.54
CA VAL A 493 -17.58 2.68 45.57
C VAL A 493 -17.75 1.41 44.74
N GLU A 494 -16.78 1.10 43.89
CA GLU A 494 -16.80 -0.06 42.99
C GLU A 494 -15.69 -1.05 43.35
N HIS A 495 -16.04 -2.33 43.36
CA HIS A 495 -15.11 -3.45 43.51
C HIS A 495 -15.18 -4.31 42.25
N ILE A 496 -14.02 -4.50 41.61
CA ILE A 496 -13.91 -5.20 40.33
C ILE A 496 -13.21 -6.54 40.57
N TYR A 497 -13.83 -7.62 40.14
CA TYR A 497 -13.32 -8.98 40.26
C TYR A 497 -13.18 -9.61 38.88
N VAL A 498 -12.07 -10.31 38.64
CA VAL A 498 -11.90 -11.15 37.44
C VAL A 498 -12.71 -12.43 37.62
N VAL A 499 -13.55 -12.76 36.64
CA VAL A 499 -14.34 -13.99 36.64
C VAL A 499 -13.57 -15.07 35.91
N ASN A 500 -13.30 -16.18 36.59
CA ASN A 500 -12.57 -17.30 36.02
C ASN A 500 -13.47 -18.14 35.09
N SER A 501 -12.86 -18.73 34.06
CA SER A 501 -13.53 -19.67 33.17
C SER A 501 -13.02 -21.08 33.37
N SER A 502 -13.95 -22.05 33.37
CA SER A 502 -13.67 -23.48 33.28
C SER A 502 -13.72 -23.99 31.81
N GLY A 503 -13.66 -23.08 30.84
CA GLY A 503 -13.75 -23.35 29.40
C GLY A 503 -15.16 -23.23 28.85
N LYS A 504 -16.16 -23.85 29.50
CA LYS A 504 -17.59 -23.76 29.09
C LYS A 504 -18.44 -22.86 29.98
N ARG A 505 -18.03 -22.66 31.23
CA ARG A 505 -18.78 -21.90 32.24
C ARG A 505 -17.86 -20.95 32.96
N PHE A 506 -18.33 -19.73 33.13
CA PHE A 506 -17.73 -18.72 33.98
C PHE A 506 -18.29 -18.84 35.38
N GLU A 507 -17.41 -18.74 36.37
CA GLU A 507 -17.79 -18.88 37.77
C GLU A 507 -16.90 -18.03 38.67
N ILE A 508 -17.52 -17.41 39.67
CA ILE A 508 -16.83 -16.75 40.77
C ILE A 508 -17.54 -17.03 42.09
N LEU A 509 -16.74 -17.28 43.13
CA LEU A 509 -17.17 -17.47 44.51
C LEU A 509 -16.63 -16.32 45.36
N LEU A 510 -17.53 -15.53 45.94
CA LEU A 510 -17.19 -14.43 46.84
C LEU A 510 -17.28 -14.93 48.28
N VAL A 511 -16.13 -15.07 48.92
CA VAL A 511 -15.97 -15.74 50.23
C VAL A 511 -16.06 -14.77 51.42
N SER A 512 -16.04 -13.46 51.17
CA SER A 512 -16.11 -12.46 52.23
C SER A 512 -16.65 -11.15 51.66
N ILE A 513 -17.94 -10.88 51.85
CA ILE A 513 -18.54 -9.57 51.51
C ILE A 513 -18.04 -8.48 52.49
N PHE A 514 -17.39 -8.86 53.60
CA PHE A 514 -16.99 -7.97 54.71
C PHE A 514 -15.91 -6.92 54.43
N ALA A 515 -15.38 -6.81 53.21
CA ALA A 515 -14.52 -5.67 52.84
C ALA A 515 -15.29 -4.55 52.09
N LEU A 516 -16.62 -4.66 51.96
CA LEU A 516 -17.50 -3.72 51.25
C LEU A 516 -18.33 -2.80 52.19
N PHE A 517 -18.16 -2.89 53.51
CA PHE A 517 -18.85 -2.05 54.50
C PHE A 517 -17.91 -1.05 55.18
#